data_AF-A0A2E6KFE3-F1
#
_entry.id   AF-A0A2E6KFE3-F1
#
_cell.length_a   1.000
_cell.length_b   1.000
_cell.length_c   1.000
_cell.angle_alpha   90.00
_cell.angle_beta   90.00
_cell.angle_gamma   90.00
#
_symmetry.space_group_name_H-M   'P 1'
#
loop_
_entity.id
_entity.type
_entity.pdbx_description
1 polymer ?
#
loop_
_entity_poly.entity_id
_entity_poly.type
_entity_poly.pdbx_seq_one_letter_code
_entity_poly.pdbx_strand_id
1 'polypeptide(L)'
;KGELKAINGDLRSAILNQGWHWVDIDPYGSPIPFLDTAVQSIARKGILEVSATDTAALTGSSKNPLLRRYGARVRNDGLAHDSALRVLLATVGRAASKHERRIEPLLSIWDSHHLRVSVRVIRSIEGANKIEESLGWRVFSPTREEVLASIESGLHPKSNLDITPIHCFLPFGYPINRRDERVSGPMWIKNMGKKEVLKFMTEEKVLEMCAPSLIKDDILSWTKKDFEYEKRRILRSVKNLSNEANAIETPHHILVDSLSSWLKIGSPPSPKKLVKRILDSGYCASLANYGRKPSIRTDAPWDLIVKLTLETQPPI
;
A
#
# COMPACT_ATOMS: atom_id res chain seq x y z
N LYS A 1 22.66 -23.73 10.25
CA LYS A 1 23.57 -22.56 10.32
C LYS A 1 23.60 -21.93 8.92
N GLY A 2 23.40 -20.62 8.80
CA GLY A 2 23.54 -19.90 7.53
C GLY A 2 24.97 -19.39 7.34
N GLU A 3 25.34 -19.07 6.11
CA GLU A 3 26.62 -18.44 5.76
C GLU A 3 26.32 -17.03 5.21
N LEU A 4 27.12 -16.04 5.62
CA LEU A 4 27.07 -14.70 5.04
C LEU A 4 28.16 -14.58 3.98
N LYS A 5 27.73 -14.30 2.74
CA LYS A 5 28.63 -14.14 1.61
C LYS A 5 28.47 -12.75 1.00
N ALA A 6 29.51 -11.93 1.11
CA ALA A 6 29.57 -10.66 0.41
C ALA A 6 29.92 -10.89 -1.07
N ILE A 7 29.24 -10.19 -1.96
CA ILE A 7 29.48 -10.23 -3.41
C ILE A 7 29.67 -8.79 -3.88
N ASN A 8 30.84 -8.49 -4.44
CA ASN A 8 31.08 -7.22 -5.10
C ASN A 8 30.74 -7.36 -6.60
N GLY A 9 29.78 -6.57 -7.08
CA GLY A 9 29.37 -6.58 -8.47
C GLY A 9 28.01 -5.93 -8.70
N ASP A 10 27.58 -5.92 -9.97
CA ASP A 10 26.26 -5.42 -10.36
C ASP A 10 25.16 -6.44 -10.00
N LEU A 11 24.19 -6.01 -9.20
CA LEU A 11 23.03 -6.80 -8.80
C LEU A 11 22.34 -7.47 -10.00
N ARG A 12 22.25 -6.77 -11.14
CA ARG A 12 21.57 -7.24 -12.37
C ARG A 12 22.21 -8.50 -12.95
N SER A 13 23.45 -8.80 -12.59
CA SER A 13 24.17 -10.01 -13.00
C SER A 13 24.36 -10.97 -11.83
N ALA A 14 24.81 -10.46 -10.67
CA ALA A 14 25.20 -11.27 -9.52
C ALA A 14 24.07 -12.13 -8.94
N ILE A 15 22.83 -11.63 -9.00
CA ILE A 15 21.69 -12.30 -8.39
C ILE A 15 21.19 -13.52 -9.19
N LEU A 16 21.57 -13.68 -10.46
CA LEU A 16 21.06 -14.74 -11.35
C LEU A 16 21.73 -16.10 -11.16
N ASN A 17 22.67 -16.24 -10.21
CA ASN A 17 23.43 -17.46 -10.01
C ASN A 17 22.62 -18.63 -9.41
N GLN A 18 21.49 -18.36 -8.76
CA GLN A 18 20.62 -19.36 -8.15
C GLN A 18 19.20 -18.84 -7.92
N GLY A 19 18.29 -19.72 -7.49
CA GLY A 19 16.94 -19.35 -7.07
C GLY A 19 16.89 -18.89 -5.61
N TRP A 20 16.54 -17.62 -5.37
CA TRP A 20 16.47 -17.02 -4.04
C TRP A 20 15.06 -17.12 -3.43
N HIS A 21 14.98 -17.49 -2.15
CA HIS A 21 13.71 -17.53 -1.43
C HIS A 21 13.27 -16.16 -0.92
N TRP A 22 14.20 -15.22 -0.78
CA TRP A 22 13.96 -13.85 -0.35
C TRP A 22 14.95 -12.93 -1.07
N VAL A 23 14.44 -11.84 -1.66
CA VAL A 23 15.24 -10.78 -2.28
C VAL A 23 14.70 -9.45 -1.80
N ASP A 24 15.57 -8.56 -1.32
CA ASP A 24 15.23 -7.17 -0.98
C ASP A 24 16.02 -6.24 -1.91
N ILE A 25 15.32 -5.38 -2.65
CA ILE A 25 15.93 -4.35 -3.50
C ILE A 25 15.67 -2.96 -2.91
N ASP A 26 16.75 -2.32 -2.44
CA ASP A 26 16.70 -0.98 -1.86
C ASP A 26 17.68 -0.01 -2.55
N PRO A 27 17.33 0.48 -3.75
CA PRO A 27 18.19 1.37 -4.50
C PRO A 27 17.96 2.84 -4.16
N TYR A 28 18.97 3.67 -4.45
CA TYR A 28 18.77 5.11 -4.56
C TYR A 28 17.90 5.46 -5.77
N GLY A 29 16.76 6.09 -5.51
CA GLY A 29 15.76 6.46 -6.50
C GLY A 29 14.81 5.32 -6.86
N SER A 30 14.86 4.89 -8.12
CA SER A 30 13.86 4.00 -8.72
C SER A 30 14.34 2.54 -8.74
N PRO A 31 13.48 1.56 -8.41
CA PRO A 31 13.81 0.14 -8.48
C PRO A 31 13.75 -0.47 -9.88
N ILE A 32 13.25 0.28 -10.87
CA ILE A 32 13.03 -0.20 -12.24
C ILE A 32 14.25 -0.93 -12.85
N PRO A 33 15.50 -0.43 -12.73
CA PRO A 33 16.64 -1.09 -13.35
C PRO A 33 16.94 -2.51 -12.84
N PHE A 34 16.43 -2.87 -11.65
CA PHE A 34 16.74 -4.14 -10.97
C PHE A 34 15.57 -5.11 -10.97
N LEU A 35 14.36 -4.62 -11.26
CA LEU A 35 13.12 -5.33 -10.99
C LEU A 35 12.99 -6.63 -11.79
N ASP A 36 13.24 -6.61 -13.10
CA ASP A 36 13.12 -7.80 -13.95
C ASP A 36 14.13 -8.89 -13.55
N THR A 37 15.37 -8.53 -13.22
CA THR A 37 16.38 -9.48 -12.76
C THR A 37 16.01 -10.04 -11.38
N ALA A 38 15.56 -9.20 -10.46
CA ALA A 38 15.13 -9.63 -9.13
C ALA A 38 13.96 -10.61 -9.21
N VAL A 39 12.98 -10.37 -10.08
CA VAL A 39 11.87 -11.31 -10.32
C VAL A 39 12.36 -12.65 -10.87
N GLN A 40 13.28 -12.62 -11.85
CA GLN A 40 13.83 -13.83 -12.47
C GLN A 40 14.63 -14.69 -11.47
N SER A 41 15.35 -14.03 -10.56
CA SER A 41 16.20 -14.71 -9.58
C SER A 41 15.42 -15.34 -8.42
N ILE A 42 14.15 -14.98 -8.21
CA ILE A 42 13.32 -15.61 -7.19
C ILE A 42 13.10 -17.09 -7.53
N ALA A 43 13.20 -17.96 -6.52
CA ALA A 43 12.83 -19.38 -6.60
C ALA A 43 11.37 -19.55 -7.10
N ARG A 44 10.90 -20.78 -7.30
CA ARG A 44 9.51 -21.03 -7.79
C ARG A 44 8.44 -20.33 -6.92
N LYS A 45 8.74 -20.16 -5.63
CA LYS A 45 7.97 -19.40 -4.65
C LYS A 45 8.96 -18.69 -3.72
N GLY A 46 8.85 -17.38 -3.59
CA GLY A 46 9.73 -16.58 -2.73
C GLY A 46 9.13 -15.23 -2.39
N ILE A 47 9.85 -14.47 -1.57
CA ILE A 47 9.51 -13.10 -1.18
C ILE A 47 10.38 -12.12 -1.95
N LEU A 48 9.76 -11.10 -2.51
CA LEU A 48 10.43 -9.96 -3.10
C LEU A 48 10.00 -8.71 -2.33
N GLU A 49 10.97 -7.98 -1.82
CA GLU A 49 10.78 -6.67 -1.20
C GLU A 49 11.38 -5.61 -2.10
N VAL A 50 10.59 -4.56 -2.35
CA VAL A 50 10.96 -3.49 -3.29
C VAL A 50 10.77 -2.16 -2.60
N SER A 51 11.87 -1.44 -2.42
CA SER A 51 11.87 -0.04 -1.99
C SER A 51 11.97 0.91 -3.20
N ALA A 52 11.29 2.04 -3.11
CA ALA A 52 11.42 3.15 -4.04
C ALA A 52 11.52 4.47 -3.26
N THR A 53 12.59 5.22 -3.52
CA THR A 53 12.84 6.55 -2.93
C THR A 53 12.55 7.69 -3.90
N ASP A 54 12.27 7.41 -5.18
CA ASP A 54 11.85 8.40 -6.17
C ASP A 54 10.36 8.81 -6.04
N THR A 55 9.95 9.12 -4.82
CA THR A 55 8.55 9.41 -4.42
C THR A 55 7.91 10.50 -5.28
N ALA A 56 8.66 11.56 -5.64
CA ALA A 56 8.15 12.63 -6.51
C ALA A 56 7.65 12.13 -7.88
N ALA A 57 8.25 11.05 -8.43
CA ALA A 57 7.70 10.40 -9.61
C ALA A 57 6.41 9.66 -9.24
N LEU A 58 6.46 8.72 -8.29
CA LEU A 58 5.34 7.85 -7.95
C LEU A 58 4.08 8.59 -7.44
N THR A 59 4.23 9.73 -6.76
CA THR A 59 3.10 10.56 -6.30
C THR A 59 2.52 11.48 -7.39
N GLY A 60 3.14 11.54 -8.57
CA GLY A 60 2.67 12.36 -9.68
C GLY A 60 3.15 13.81 -9.67
N SER A 61 3.97 14.24 -8.69
CA SER A 61 4.62 15.56 -8.72
C SER A 61 5.49 15.74 -9.97
N SER A 62 6.18 14.67 -10.39
CA SER A 62 7.01 14.61 -11.58
C SER A 62 6.37 13.71 -12.64
N LYS A 63 5.41 14.26 -13.39
CA LYS A 63 4.57 13.54 -14.37
C LYS A 63 5.37 12.77 -15.43
N ASN A 64 6.43 13.35 -16.00
CA ASN A 64 7.21 12.72 -17.06
C ASN A 64 8.05 11.53 -16.56
N PRO A 65 8.82 11.64 -15.45
CA PRO A 65 9.44 10.48 -14.81
C PRO A 65 8.44 9.37 -14.43
N LEU A 66 7.28 9.73 -13.88
CA LEU A 66 6.22 8.78 -13.54
C LEU A 66 5.81 7.95 -14.77
N LEU A 67 5.46 8.65 -15.86
CA LEU A 67 5.00 8.01 -17.08
C LEU A 67 6.09 7.13 -17.70
N ARG A 68 7.33 7.62 -17.79
CA ARG A 68 8.44 6.89 -18.42
C ARG A 68 8.86 5.65 -17.63
N ARG A 69 8.87 5.71 -16.30
CA ARG A 69 9.36 4.62 -15.44
C ARG A 69 8.29 3.60 -15.10
N TYR A 70 7.08 4.06 -14.80
CA TYR A 70 6.01 3.23 -14.24
C TYR A 70 4.78 3.10 -15.13
N GLY A 71 4.72 3.85 -16.25
CA GLY A 71 3.61 3.75 -17.20
C GLY A 71 2.27 4.24 -16.65
N ALA A 72 2.28 5.13 -15.66
CA ALA A 72 1.09 5.60 -14.96
C ALA A 72 0.95 7.13 -14.98
N ARG A 73 -0.22 7.63 -14.61
CA ARG A 73 -0.49 9.03 -14.24
C ARG A 73 -1.15 9.02 -12.86
N VAL A 74 -0.74 9.92 -11.98
CA VAL A 74 -1.30 10.02 -10.63
C VAL A 74 -1.67 11.46 -10.37
N ARG A 75 -2.89 11.67 -9.88
CA ARG A 75 -3.32 12.95 -9.32
C ARG A 75 -2.58 13.15 -8.00
N ASN A 76 -1.84 14.24 -7.91
CA ASN A 76 -1.11 14.59 -6.70
C ASN A 76 -2.08 15.22 -5.67
N ASP A 77 -2.91 14.37 -5.06
CA ASP A 77 -3.86 14.74 -4.01
C ASP A 77 -3.46 14.19 -2.63
N GLY A 78 -4.37 14.24 -1.67
CA GLY A 78 -4.12 13.71 -0.34
C GLY A 78 -3.75 12.21 -0.34
N LEU A 79 -4.21 11.43 -1.31
CA LEU A 79 -3.96 10.00 -1.42
C LEU A 79 -2.82 9.66 -2.41
N ALA A 80 -1.95 10.62 -2.73
CA ALA A 80 -0.87 10.43 -3.69
C ALA A 80 0.14 9.33 -3.28
N HIS A 81 0.45 9.18 -1.99
CA HIS A 81 1.33 8.08 -1.51
C HIS A 81 0.65 6.71 -1.57
N ASP A 82 -0.65 6.61 -1.34
CA ASP A 82 -1.41 5.35 -1.51
C ASP A 82 -1.47 4.99 -3.00
N SER A 83 -1.71 5.98 -3.86
CA SER A 83 -1.62 5.82 -5.32
C SER A 83 -0.21 5.39 -5.75
N ALA A 84 0.83 5.95 -5.14
CA ALA A 84 2.22 5.61 -5.38
C ALA A 84 2.54 4.15 -5.03
N LEU A 85 2.09 3.66 -3.85
CA LEU A 85 2.23 2.24 -3.47
C LEU A 85 1.51 1.32 -4.47
N ARG A 86 0.32 1.71 -4.92
CA ARG A 86 -0.45 0.94 -5.91
C ARG A 86 0.20 0.95 -7.30
N VAL A 87 0.83 2.05 -7.72
CA VAL A 87 1.62 2.10 -8.96
C VAL A 87 2.86 1.22 -8.83
N LEU A 88 3.54 1.24 -7.69
CA LEU A 88 4.68 0.37 -7.43
C LEU A 88 4.27 -1.11 -7.47
N LEU A 89 3.19 -1.50 -6.80
CA LEU A 89 2.64 -2.86 -6.87
C LEU A 89 2.24 -3.27 -8.29
N ALA A 90 1.57 -2.39 -9.04
CA ALA A 90 1.23 -2.65 -10.44
C ALA A 90 2.48 -2.87 -11.31
N THR A 91 3.54 -2.11 -11.04
CA THR A 91 4.83 -2.24 -11.74
C THR A 91 5.48 -3.57 -11.43
N VAL A 92 5.56 -3.95 -10.15
CA VAL A 92 6.09 -5.26 -9.71
C VAL A 92 5.26 -6.40 -10.27
N GLY A 93 3.93 -6.29 -10.26
CA GLY A 93 3.03 -7.30 -10.79
C GLY A 93 3.15 -7.49 -12.30
N ARG A 94 3.30 -6.40 -13.06
CA ARG A 94 3.57 -6.45 -14.50
C ARG A 94 4.94 -7.06 -14.81
N ALA A 95 5.98 -6.68 -14.07
CA ALA A 95 7.30 -7.29 -14.21
C ALA A 95 7.24 -8.80 -13.93
N ALA A 96 6.62 -9.21 -12.82
CA ALA A 96 6.39 -10.62 -12.50
C ALA A 96 5.66 -11.39 -13.63
N SER A 97 4.62 -10.78 -14.19
CA SER A 97 3.79 -11.43 -15.21
C SER A 97 4.54 -11.69 -16.51
N LYS A 98 5.46 -10.80 -16.92
CA LYS A 98 6.35 -11.02 -18.06
C LYS A 98 7.24 -12.26 -17.90
N HIS A 99 7.49 -12.67 -16.66
CA HIS A 99 8.31 -13.83 -16.30
C HIS A 99 7.45 -15.01 -15.80
N GLU A 100 6.20 -15.12 -16.26
CA GLU A 100 5.25 -16.21 -15.94
C GLU A 100 4.96 -16.36 -14.43
N ARG A 101 5.01 -15.25 -13.69
CA ARG A 101 4.81 -15.22 -12.24
C ARG A 101 3.66 -14.29 -11.88
N ARG A 102 2.95 -14.65 -10.81
CA ARG A 102 2.01 -13.75 -10.13
C ARG A 102 2.59 -13.25 -8.83
N ILE A 103 2.08 -12.13 -8.36
CA ILE A 103 2.39 -11.59 -7.04
C ILE A 103 1.20 -11.67 -6.10
N GLU A 104 1.47 -11.89 -4.82
CA GLU A 104 0.53 -11.69 -3.73
C GLU A 104 1.10 -10.61 -2.80
N PRO A 105 0.53 -9.40 -2.77
CA PRO A 105 0.95 -8.36 -1.82
C PRO A 105 0.83 -8.86 -0.38
N LEU A 106 1.89 -8.67 0.41
CA LEU A 106 1.94 -9.04 1.83
C LEU A 106 1.85 -7.81 2.72
N LEU A 107 2.56 -6.74 2.35
CA LEU A 107 2.63 -5.50 3.08
C LEU A 107 3.02 -4.36 2.13
N SER A 108 2.40 -3.20 2.29
CA SER A 108 2.76 -1.98 1.57
C SER A 108 2.81 -0.83 2.55
N ILE A 109 3.96 -0.18 2.68
CA ILE A 109 4.20 0.88 3.67
C ILE A 109 4.83 2.08 3.00
N TRP A 110 4.43 3.25 3.47
CA TRP A 110 5.14 4.51 3.26
C TRP A 110 5.60 5.04 4.62
N ASP A 111 6.92 5.22 4.80
CA ASP A 111 7.50 5.75 6.03
C ASP A 111 8.31 7.03 5.76
N SER A 112 7.61 8.07 5.27
CA SER A 112 8.13 9.41 4.96
C SER A 112 9.18 9.49 3.83
N HIS A 113 10.25 8.71 3.90
CA HIS A 113 11.42 8.79 3.02
C HIS A 113 11.38 7.81 1.84
N HIS A 114 10.69 6.69 1.99
CA HIS A 114 10.61 5.66 0.95
C HIS A 114 9.25 4.97 0.96
N LEU A 115 8.93 4.36 -0.17
CA LEU A 115 7.79 3.46 -0.36
C LEU A 115 8.35 2.04 -0.40
N ARG A 116 7.75 1.11 0.34
CA ARG A 116 8.16 -0.30 0.36
C ARG A 116 6.95 -1.19 0.09
N VAL A 117 7.13 -2.17 -0.80
CA VAL A 117 6.16 -3.24 -1.04
C VAL A 117 6.84 -4.59 -0.83
N SER A 118 6.25 -5.42 0.02
CA SER A 118 6.67 -6.80 0.23
C SER A 118 5.65 -7.71 -0.44
N VAL A 119 6.08 -8.52 -1.40
CA VAL A 119 5.21 -9.39 -2.18
C VAL A 119 5.72 -10.83 -2.16
N ARG A 120 4.80 -11.79 -2.17
CA ARG A 120 5.13 -13.18 -2.49
C ARG A 120 5.04 -13.37 -3.99
N VAL A 121 6.14 -13.79 -4.60
CA VAL A 121 6.21 -14.10 -6.05
C VAL A 121 6.07 -15.61 -6.22
N ILE A 122 5.16 -16.03 -7.11
CA ILE A 122 4.84 -17.44 -7.34
C ILE A 122 4.81 -17.70 -8.84
N ARG A 123 5.52 -18.73 -9.32
CA ARG A 123 5.41 -19.18 -10.71
C ARG A 123 3.98 -19.65 -10.99
N SER A 124 3.31 -19.00 -11.94
CA SER A 124 1.92 -19.27 -12.32
C SER A 124 1.62 -18.58 -13.64
N ILE A 125 1.56 -19.36 -14.73
CA ILE A 125 1.19 -18.84 -16.07
C ILE A 125 -0.24 -18.31 -16.03
N GLU A 126 -1.17 -19.07 -15.46
CA GLU A 126 -2.56 -18.64 -15.30
C GLU A 126 -2.67 -17.33 -14.50
N GLY A 127 -1.90 -17.21 -13.40
CA GLY A 127 -1.88 -15.99 -12.60
C GLY A 127 -1.27 -14.79 -13.33
N ALA A 128 -0.25 -15.02 -14.16
CA ALA A 128 0.34 -13.98 -15.00
C ALA A 128 -0.65 -13.49 -16.07
N ASN A 129 -1.43 -14.38 -16.68
CA ASN A 129 -2.48 -14.02 -17.64
C ASN A 129 -3.59 -13.16 -17.02
N LYS A 130 -3.82 -13.28 -15.71
CA LYS A 130 -4.85 -12.54 -14.94
C LYS A 130 -4.35 -11.23 -14.32
N ILE A 131 -3.19 -10.72 -14.72
CA ILE A 131 -2.63 -9.48 -14.14
C ILE A 131 -3.57 -8.29 -14.30
N GLU A 132 -4.26 -8.18 -15.44
CA GLU A 132 -5.18 -7.06 -15.72
C GLU A 132 -6.34 -6.97 -14.72
N GLU A 133 -6.82 -8.10 -14.19
CA GLU A 133 -7.85 -8.11 -13.15
C GLU A 133 -7.40 -7.39 -11.87
N SER A 134 -6.09 -7.28 -11.66
CA SER A 134 -5.49 -6.63 -10.48
C SER A 134 -5.15 -5.16 -10.73
N LEU A 135 -5.33 -4.70 -11.97
CA LEU A 135 -5.04 -3.36 -12.43
C LEU A 135 -6.34 -2.58 -12.64
N GLY A 136 -6.24 -1.25 -12.57
CA GLY A 136 -7.37 -0.39 -12.83
C GLY A 136 -7.07 1.08 -12.59
N TRP A 137 -8.13 1.84 -12.40
CA TRP A 137 -8.10 3.29 -12.34
C TRP A 137 -8.67 3.75 -11.01
N ARG A 138 -8.12 4.83 -10.46
CA ARG A 138 -8.76 5.59 -9.39
C ARG A 138 -9.36 6.85 -9.99
N VAL A 139 -10.62 7.13 -9.69
CA VAL A 139 -11.29 8.36 -10.12
C VAL A 139 -11.61 9.21 -8.90
N PHE A 140 -11.14 10.45 -8.90
CA PHE A 140 -11.55 11.48 -7.94
C PHE A 140 -12.85 12.14 -8.38
N SER A 141 -13.77 12.41 -7.46
CA SER A 141 -15.10 12.98 -7.77
C SER A 141 -15.80 12.19 -8.89
N PRO A 142 -16.02 10.89 -8.70
CA PRO A 142 -16.67 10.05 -9.70
C PRO A 142 -18.13 10.44 -9.93
N THR A 143 -18.57 10.25 -11.16
CA THR A 143 -19.97 10.28 -11.59
C THR A 143 -20.73 9.08 -11.00
N ARG A 144 -22.06 9.13 -11.04
CA ARG A 144 -22.89 8.04 -10.55
C ARG A 144 -22.64 6.74 -11.34
N GLU A 145 -22.45 6.86 -12.65
CA GLU A 145 -22.17 5.78 -13.57
C GLU A 145 -20.82 5.10 -13.24
N GLU A 146 -19.78 5.91 -12.97
CA GLU A 146 -18.46 5.39 -12.55
C GLU A 146 -18.57 4.63 -11.21
N VAL A 147 -19.36 5.11 -10.25
CA VAL A 147 -19.55 4.41 -8.98
C VAL A 147 -20.34 3.11 -9.16
N LEU A 148 -21.39 3.10 -10.00
CA LEU A 148 -22.15 1.89 -10.33
C LEU A 148 -21.24 0.83 -10.96
N ALA A 149 -20.42 1.21 -11.94
CA ALA A 149 -19.46 0.28 -12.55
C ALA A 149 -18.44 -0.26 -11.53
N SER A 150 -18.03 0.56 -10.56
CA SER A 150 -17.18 0.14 -9.44
C SER A 150 -17.85 -0.91 -8.57
N ILE A 151 -19.14 -0.71 -8.23
CA ILE A 151 -19.96 -1.66 -7.44
C ILE A 151 -20.15 -2.98 -8.20
N GLU A 152 -20.52 -2.92 -9.49
CA GLU A 152 -20.71 -4.10 -10.34
C GLU A 152 -19.43 -4.93 -10.48
N SER A 153 -18.27 -4.27 -10.46
CA SER A 153 -16.95 -4.90 -10.49
C SER A 153 -16.48 -5.40 -9.12
N GLY A 154 -17.28 -5.23 -8.05
CA GLY A 154 -16.92 -5.61 -6.68
C GLY A 154 -15.80 -4.75 -6.06
N LEU A 155 -15.51 -3.58 -6.63
CA LEU A 155 -14.46 -2.66 -6.16
C LEU A 155 -14.97 -1.62 -5.17
N HIS A 156 -16.29 -1.52 -5.00
CA HIS A 156 -16.95 -0.60 -4.09
C HIS A 156 -18.12 -1.31 -3.39
N PRO A 157 -18.31 -1.12 -2.07
CA PRO A 157 -19.47 -1.69 -1.37
C PRO A 157 -20.78 -1.15 -1.94
N LYS A 158 -21.82 -1.99 -1.96
CA LYS A 158 -23.17 -1.56 -2.37
C LYS A 158 -23.61 -0.40 -1.47
N SER A 159 -23.90 0.74 -2.10
CA SER A 159 -24.20 1.99 -1.39
C SER A 159 -25.35 2.72 -2.08
N ASN A 160 -26.11 3.49 -1.32
CA ASN A 160 -27.03 4.46 -1.91
C ASN A 160 -26.22 5.63 -2.49
N LEU A 161 -26.54 6.07 -3.71
CA LEU A 161 -25.74 7.03 -4.49
C LEU A 161 -26.32 8.45 -4.46
N ASP A 162 -27.00 8.81 -3.37
CA ASP A 162 -27.49 10.18 -3.14
C ASP A 162 -26.32 11.16 -2.97
N ILE A 163 -25.25 10.72 -2.31
CA ILE A 163 -23.97 11.41 -2.24
C ILE A 163 -22.91 10.43 -2.73
N THR A 164 -22.17 10.80 -3.77
CA THR A 164 -21.11 9.94 -4.30
C THR A 164 -19.87 9.93 -3.40
N PRO A 165 -19.07 8.83 -3.43
CA PRO A 165 -17.78 8.78 -2.76
C PRO A 165 -16.78 9.79 -3.31
N ILE A 166 -15.82 10.19 -2.47
CA ILE A 166 -14.72 11.09 -2.89
C ILE A 166 -13.89 10.44 -4.01
N HIS A 167 -13.68 9.13 -3.90
CA HIS A 167 -12.94 8.33 -4.88
C HIS A 167 -13.61 6.96 -5.07
N CYS A 168 -13.49 6.40 -6.27
CA CYS A 168 -13.77 4.99 -6.53
C CYS A 168 -12.66 4.36 -7.39
N PHE A 169 -12.62 3.03 -7.43
CA PHE A 169 -11.79 2.29 -8.39
C PHE A 169 -12.62 1.77 -9.56
N LEU A 170 -12.06 1.80 -10.76
CA LEU A 170 -12.66 1.19 -11.94
C LEU A 170 -11.76 0.05 -12.44
N PRO A 171 -12.33 -1.04 -13.00
CA PRO A 171 -11.54 -2.12 -13.56
C PRO A 171 -10.69 -1.61 -14.74
N PHE A 172 -9.59 -2.29 -15.04
CA PHE A 172 -8.67 -1.88 -16.12
C PHE A 172 -9.36 -1.66 -17.47
N GLY A 173 -10.33 -2.52 -17.82
CA GLY A 173 -11.07 -2.46 -19.07
C GLY A 173 -12.12 -1.34 -19.17
N TYR A 174 -12.39 -0.59 -18.09
CA TYR A 174 -13.34 0.52 -18.15
C TYR A 174 -12.82 1.64 -19.06
N PRO A 175 -13.63 2.19 -19.98
CA PRO A 175 -13.20 3.24 -20.90
C PRO A 175 -12.91 4.53 -20.15
N ILE A 176 -11.66 5.00 -20.21
CA ILE A 176 -11.25 6.27 -19.57
C ILE A 176 -10.71 7.27 -20.60
N ASN A 177 -11.03 8.54 -20.41
CA ASN A 177 -10.33 9.62 -21.09
C ASN A 177 -8.98 9.86 -20.40
N ARG A 178 -7.87 9.51 -21.05
CA ARG A 178 -6.52 9.70 -20.47
C ARG A 178 -6.15 11.15 -20.19
N ARG A 179 -6.89 12.13 -20.74
CA ARG A 179 -6.70 13.56 -20.46
C ARG A 179 -7.51 14.05 -19.25
N ASP A 180 -8.39 13.22 -18.70
CA ASP A 180 -9.14 13.55 -17.49
C ASP A 180 -8.21 13.57 -16.27
N GLU A 181 -8.09 14.72 -15.62
CA GLU A 181 -7.23 14.93 -14.45
C GLU A 181 -7.78 14.29 -13.17
N ARG A 182 -9.05 13.87 -13.17
CA ARG A 182 -9.66 13.08 -12.08
C ARG A 182 -9.09 11.67 -12.04
N VAL A 183 -8.65 11.15 -13.19
CA VAL A 183 -8.29 9.75 -13.36
C VAL A 183 -6.80 9.53 -13.07
N SER A 184 -6.53 8.60 -12.18
CA SER A 184 -5.19 8.11 -11.87
C SER A 184 -5.06 6.64 -12.22
N GLY A 185 -3.89 6.23 -12.70
CA GLY A 185 -3.56 4.85 -13.04
C GLY A 185 -2.81 4.73 -14.38
N PRO A 186 -2.71 3.51 -14.91
CA PRO A 186 -3.22 2.29 -14.29
C PRO A 186 -2.41 1.90 -13.04
N MET A 187 -3.09 1.43 -12.00
CA MET A 187 -2.49 1.09 -10.71
C MET A 187 -3.09 -0.21 -10.15
N TRP A 188 -2.51 -0.74 -9.07
CA TRP A 188 -3.03 -1.91 -8.38
C TRP A 188 -4.33 -1.57 -7.63
N ILE A 189 -5.41 -2.28 -7.93
CA ILE A 189 -6.74 -2.01 -7.35
C ILE A 189 -7.19 -3.07 -6.34
N LYS A 190 -6.46 -4.19 -6.21
CA LYS A 190 -6.71 -5.22 -5.19
C LYS A 190 -6.06 -4.87 -3.84
N ASN A 191 -6.16 -5.79 -2.88
CA ASN A 191 -5.56 -5.69 -1.55
C ASN A 191 -4.05 -5.42 -1.64
N MET A 192 -3.55 -4.54 -0.77
CA MET A 192 -2.14 -4.10 -0.73
C MET A 192 -1.32 -4.79 0.37
N GLY A 193 -1.96 -5.62 1.18
CA GLY A 193 -1.34 -6.42 2.22
C GLY A 193 -2.24 -7.58 2.62
N LYS A 194 -1.71 -8.48 3.46
CA LYS A 194 -2.45 -9.61 4.03
C LYS A 194 -2.71 -9.39 5.51
N LYS A 195 -3.95 -9.60 5.93
CA LYS A 195 -4.36 -9.48 7.34
C LYS A 195 -3.49 -10.30 8.28
N GLU A 196 -3.13 -11.53 7.91
CA GLU A 196 -2.32 -12.42 8.76
C GLU A 196 -0.90 -11.89 8.96
N VAL A 197 -0.34 -11.25 7.93
CA VAL A 197 1.01 -10.66 7.99
C VAL A 197 1.01 -9.47 8.95
N LEU A 198 0.05 -8.55 8.80
CA LEU A 198 -0.04 -7.39 9.69
C LEU A 198 -0.34 -7.80 11.14
N LYS A 199 -1.23 -8.77 11.36
CA LYS A 199 -1.51 -9.32 12.71
C LYS A 199 -0.26 -9.90 13.37
N PHE A 200 0.68 -10.42 12.59
CA PHE A 200 1.94 -10.96 13.13
C PHE A 200 2.92 -9.87 13.56
N MET A 201 2.81 -8.65 13.03
CA MET A 201 3.72 -7.52 13.31
C MET A 201 3.32 -6.78 14.59
N THR A 202 3.40 -7.44 15.75
CA THR A 202 3.15 -6.81 17.06
C THR A 202 4.42 -6.27 17.70
N GLU A 203 4.26 -5.33 18.63
CA GLU A 203 5.39 -4.75 19.38
C GLU A 203 6.11 -5.81 20.22
N GLU A 204 5.38 -6.75 20.80
CA GLU A 204 5.96 -7.85 21.60
C GLU A 204 6.82 -8.76 20.73
N LYS A 205 6.32 -9.17 19.56
CA LYS A 205 7.04 -10.07 18.65
C LYS A 205 8.27 -9.43 18.05
N VAL A 206 8.19 -8.15 17.66
CA VAL A 206 9.37 -7.48 17.10
C VAL A 206 10.47 -7.33 18.16
N LEU A 207 10.10 -7.12 19.43
CA LEU A 207 11.06 -7.09 20.52
C LEU A 207 11.68 -8.47 20.78
N GLU A 208 10.88 -9.52 20.75
CA GLU A 208 11.37 -10.89 20.92
C GLU A 208 12.34 -11.30 19.81
N MET A 209 12.01 -10.97 18.56
CA MET A 209 12.75 -11.47 17.38
C MET A 209 13.91 -10.57 16.95
N CYS A 210 13.78 -9.25 17.12
CA CYS A 210 14.68 -8.27 16.50
C CYS A 210 15.34 -7.34 17.51
N ALA A 211 14.91 -7.30 18.78
CA ALA A 211 15.54 -6.38 19.72
C ALA A 211 17.01 -6.77 19.95
N PRO A 212 17.92 -5.78 19.97
CA PRO A 212 19.30 -6.04 20.27
C PRO A 212 19.43 -6.53 21.72
N SER A 213 20.13 -7.64 21.92
CA SER A 213 20.46 -8.17 23.24
C SER A 213 21.86 -7.72 23.66
N LEU A 214 22.06 -7.53 24.96
CA LEU A 214 23.40 -7.26 25.52
C LEU A 214 24.27 -8.50 25.33
N ILE A 215 25.08 -8.51 24.27
CA ILE A 215 26.06 -9.57 24.01
C ILE A 215 27.38 -9.17 24.68
N LYS A 216 28.07 -10.15 25.29
CA LYS A 216 29.31 -9.93 26.05
C LYS A 216 30.46 -9.39 25.19
N ASP A 217 30.43 -9.68 23.89
CA ASP A 217 31.36 -9.22 22.86
C ASP A 217 30.63 -8.40 21.80
N ASP A 218 30.07 -7.24 22.21
CA ASP A 218 29.42 -6.33 21.26
C ASP A 218 30.45 -5.66 20.34
N ILE A 219 30.50 -6.16 19.10
CA ILE A 219 31.37 -5.67 18.02
C ILE A 219 31.13 -4.18 17.74
N LEU A 220 29.93 -3.65 18.03
CA LEU A 220 29.57 -2.26 17.78
C LEU A 220 29.83 -1.33 18.97
N SER A 221 30.27 -1.87 20.12
CA SER A 221 30.56 -1.11 21.34
C SER A 221 29.40 -0.19 21.79
N TRP A 222 28.15 -0.64 21.68
CA TRP A 222 26.96 0.12 22.02
C TRP A 222 26.85 0.39 23.52
N THR A 223 26.48 1.62 23.86
CA THR A 223 26.12 1.97 25.22
C THR A 223 24.67 1.52 25.51
N LYS A 224 24.29 1.46 26.79
CA LYS A 224 22.88 1.21 27.17
C LYS A 224 21.89 2.18 26.48
N LYS A 225 22.30 3.42 26.21
CA LYS A 225 21.45 4.40 25.52
C LYS A 225 21.23 4.03 24.05
N ASP A 226 22.22 3.42 23.40
CA ASP A 226 22.12 3.00 22.00
C ASP A 226 21.17 1.80 21.86
N PHE A 227 21.28 0.81 22.76
CA PHE A 227 20.32 -0.29 22.83
C PHE A 227 18.87 0.20 23.02
N GLU A 228 18.64 1.13 23.95
CA GLU A 228 17.30 1.71 24.18
C GLU A 228 16.82 2.60 23.03
N TYR A 229 17.73 3.31 22.35
CA TYR A 229 17.40 4.05 21.14
C TYR A 229 16.95 3.11 20.02
N GLU A 230 17.71 2.05 19.78
CA GLU A 230 17.43 1.08 18.72
C GLU A 230 16.15 0.30 18.99
N LYS A 231 15.92 -0.11 20.25
CA LYS A 231 14.66 -0.73 20.68
C LYS A 231 13.46 0.16 20.35
N ARG A 232 13.55 1.47 20.64
CA ARG A 232 12.50 2.44 20.28
C ARG A 232 12.37 2.63 18.76
N ARG A 233 13.45 2.51 17.99
CA ARG A 233 13.42 2.58 16.52
C ARG A 233 12.67 1.37 15.94
N ILE A 234 12.99 0.17 16.40
CA ILE A 234 12.32 -1.09 16.00
C ILE A 234 10.83 -1.05 16.34
N LEU A 235 10.47 -0.66 17.56
CA LEU A 235 9.05 -0.52 17.96
C LEU A 235 8.28 0.46 17.06
N ARG A 236 8.88 1.61 16.73
CA ARG A 236 8.25 2.58 15.82
C ARG A 236 8.00 2.01 14.42
N SER A 237 8.86 1.11 13.93
CA SER A 237 8.75 0.53 12.58
C SER A 237 7.53 -0.38 12.39
N VAL A 238 7.04 -1.01 13.47
CA VAL A 238 5.86 -1.89 13.44
C VAL A 238 4.62 -1.25 14.06
N LYS A 239 4.76 -0.02 14.57
CA LYS A 239 3.71 0.66 15.32
C LYS A 239 2.42 0.72 14.51
N ASN A 240 1.32 0.31 15.13
CA ASN A 240 -0.03 0.25 14.56
C ASN A 240 -0.24 -0.70 13.38
N LEU A 241 0.76 -1.45 12.89
CA LEU A 241 0.57 -2.38 11.78
C LEU A 241 -0.44 -3.47 12.14
N SER A 242 -0.30 -4.09 13.32
CA SER A 242 -1.26 -5.09 13.81
C SER A 242 -2.67 -4.55 13.99
N ASN A 243 -2.80 -3.28 14.39
CA ASN A 243 -4.10 -2.61 14.57
C ASN A 243 -4.78 -2.33 13.21
N GLU A 244 -4.01 -2.02 12.17
CA GLU A 244 -4.54 -1.79 10.80
C GLU A 244 -4.94 -3.10 10.11
N ALA A 245 -4.50 -4.26 10.61
CA ALA A 245 -4.72 -5.56 9.98
C ALA A 245 -6.19 -5.89 9.68
N ASN A 246 -7.14 -5.43 10.50
CA ASN A 246 -8.56 -5.67 10.27
C ASN A 246 -9.13 -4.88 9.08
N ALA A 247 -8.44 -3.85 8.60
CA ALA A 247 -8.93 -2.97 7.54
C ALA A 247 -8.02 -2.90 6.30
N ILE A 248 -6.86 -3.58 6.29
CA ILE A 248 -5.90 -3.52 5.18
C ILE A 248 -6.44 -4.07 3.86
N GLU A 249 -7.44 -4.94 3.94
CA GLU A 249 -8.10 -5.61 2.80
C GLU A 249 -9.39 -4.91 2.37
N THR A 250 -9.67 -3.73 2.94
CA THR A 250 -10.90 -2.99 2.66
C THR A 250 -10.74 -2.01 1.49
N PRO A 251 -11.82 -1.71 0.74
CA PRO A 251 -11.76 -0.89 -0.47
C PRO A 251 -11.57 0.60 -0.17
N HIS A 252 -12.06 1.11 0.97
CA HIS A 252 -11.95 2.53 1.28
C HIS A 252 -10.69 2.85 2.05
N HIS A 253 -10.01 3.90 1.61
CA HIS A 253 -9.01 4.62 2.37
C HIS A 253 -9.40 6.10 2.33
N ILE A 254 -9.86 6.63 3.47
CA ILE A 254 -10.49 7.94 3.55
C ILE A 254 -9.64 8.85 4.43
N LEU A 255 -9.24 9.99 3.88
CA LEU A 255 -8.71 11.09 4.66
C LEU A 255 -9.86 11.83 5.32
N VAL A 256 -9.80 11.95 6.64
CA VAL A 256 -10.92 12.50 7.42
C VAL A 256 -11.14 13.99 7.13
N ASP A 257 -10.08 14.73 6.87
CA ASP A 257 -10.17 16.14 6.44
C ASP A 257 -10.87 16.27 5.07
N SER A 258 -10.54 15.37 4.13
CA SER A 258 -11.17 15.34 2.80
C SER A 258 -12.64 14.99 2.88
N LEU A 259 -13.03 14.07 3.77
CA LEU A 259 -14.44 13.74 4.04
C LEU A 259 -15.24 14.95 4.52
N SER A 260 -14.62 15.77 5.36
CA SER A 260 -15.24 16.96 5.94
C SER A 260 -15.49 18.04 4.90
N SER A 261 -14.47 18.29 4.07
CA SER A 261 -14.58 19.18 2.93
C SER A 261 -15.61 18.68 1.90
N TRP A 262 -15.65 17.37 1.65
CA TRP A 262 -16.59 16.76 0.71
C TRP A 262 -18.05 16.92 1.15
N LEU A 263 -18.32 16.70 2.44
CA LEU A 263 -19.66 16.83 3.02
C LEU A 263 -20.02 18.26 3.43
N LYS A 264 -19.10 19.22 3.22
CA LYS A 264 -19.26 20.64 3.59
C LYS A 264 -19.63 20.83 5.07
N ILE A 265 -19.00 20.06 5.95
CA ILE A 265 -19.18 20.15 7.41
C ILE A 265 -18.05 20.97 8.05
N GLY A 266 -18.37 21.68 9.13
CA GLY A 266 -17.49 22.70 9.72
C GLY A 266 -16.24 22.16 10.43
N SER A 267 -16.27 20.91 10.92
CA SER A 267 -15.12 20.30 11.59
C SER A 267 -14.95 18.82 11.24
N PRO A 268 -13.71 18.31 11.10
CA PRO A 268 -13.52 16.90 10.83
C PRO A 268 -13.96 15.99 11.97
N PRO A 269 -14.63 14.87 11.67
CA PRO A 269 -15.02 13.93 12.70
C PRO A 269 -13.77 13.35 13.36
N SER A 270 -13.85 12.97 14.63
CA SER A 270 -12.74 12.26 15.26
C SER A 270 -12.53 10.91 14.57
N PRO A 271 -11.35 10.61 13.98
CA PRO A 271 -11.11 9.35 13.27
C PRO A 271 -11.39 8.13 14.17
N LYS A 272 -11.00 8.22 15.45
CA LYS A 272 -11.24 7.17 16.45
C LYS A 272 -12.73 6.94 16.70
N LYS A 273 -13.52 8.01 16.83
CA LYS A 273 -14.97 7.90 17.05
C LYS A 273 -15.67 7.31 15.83
N LEU A 274 -15.27 7.75 14.62
CA LEU A 274 -15.83 7.25 13.37
C LEU A 274 -15.53 5.76 13.19
N VAL A 275 -14.28 5.32 13.39
CA VAL A 275 -13.91 3.89 13.36
C VAL A 275 -14.76 3.08 14.34
N LYS A 276 -14.91 3.56 15.59
CA LYS A 276 -15.74 2.86 16.59
C LYS A 276 -17.20 2.70 16.11
N ARG A 277 -17.83 3.77 15.62
CA ARG A 277 -19.22 3.70 15.14
C ARG A 277 -19.40 2.76 13.95
N ILE A 278 -18.41 2.70 13.04
CA ILE A 278 -18.42 1.78 11.91
C ILE A 278 -18.33 0.33 12.40
N LEU A 279 -17.44 0.04 13.37
CA LEU A 279 -17.34 -1.27 14.00
C LEU A 279 -18.64 -1.66 14.71
N ASP A 280 -19.24 -0.73 15.46
CA ASP A 280 -20.53 -0.93 16.15
C ASP A 280 -21.68 -1.21 15.16
N SER A 281 -21.53 -0.79 13.90
CA SER A 281 -22.47 -1.05 12.79
C SER A 281 -22.19 -2.37 12.05
N GLY A 282 -21.20 -3.16 12.49
CA GLY A 282 -20.88 -4.49 11.95
C GLY A 282 -19.89 -4.52 10.78
N TYR A 283 -19.25 -3.40 10.45
CA TYR A 283 -18.29 -3.30 9.34
C TYR A 283 -16.85 -3.28 9.83
N CYS A 284 -15.90 -3.68 8.98
CA CYS A 284 -14.48 -3.58 9.28
C CYS A 284 -14.04 -2.11 9.21
N ALA A 285 -13.33 -1.64 10.24
CA ALA A 285 -12.68 -0.34 10.19
C ALA A 285 -11.40 -0.31 11.03
N SER A 286 -10.45 0.51 10.64
CA SER A 286 -9.27 0.83 11.44
C SER A 286 -8.73 2.21 11.08
N LEU A 287 -7.92 2.77 11.99
CA LEU A 287 -7.09 3.91 11.64
C LEU A 287 -6.04 3.45 10.63
N ALA A 288 -5.85 4.22 9.56
CA ALA A 288 -4.76 3.96 8.62
C ALA A 288 -3.51 4.71 9.05
N ASN A 289 -2.37 4.01 9.10
CA ASN A 289 -1.08 4.64 9.33
C ASN A 289 -0.57 5.24 8.03
N TYR A 290 -1.09 6.41 7.68
CA TYR A 290 -0.80 7.09 6.42
C TYR A 290 -0.13 8.45 6.66
N GLY A 291 1.14 8.39 7.07
CA GLY A 291 1.94 9.55 7.43
C GLY A 291 1.29 10.41 8.50
N ARG A 292 1.32 11.73 8.32
CA ARG A 292 0.80 12.69 9.31
C ARG A 292 -0.69 13.01 9.16
N LYS A 293 -1.38 12.47 8.15
CA LYS A 293 -2.79 12.80 7.88
C LYS A 293 -3.72 11.81 8.57
N PRO A 294 -4.67 12.27 9.40
CA PRO A 294 -5.66 11.38 10.00
C PRO A 294 -6.49 10.68 8.93
N SER A 295 -6.48 9.36 8.94
CA SER A 295 -7.13 8.54 7.91
C SER A 295 -7.72 7.26 8.49
N ILE A 296 -8.71 6.73 7.79
CA ILE A 296 -9.37 5.47 8.15
C ILE A 296 -9.45 4.56 6.93
N ARG A 297 -9.46 3.26 7.18
CA ARG A 297 -9.82 2.24 6.20
C ARG A 297 -11.10 1.54 6.62
N THR A 298 -11.96 1.20 5.66
CA THR A 298 -13.23 0.50 5.95
C THR A 298 -13.87 -0.15 4.71
N ASP A 299 -14.69 -1.18 4.95
CA ASP A 299 -15.59 -1.80 3.97
C ASP A 299 -17.05 -1.35 4.10
N ALA A 300 -17.33 -0.37 4.97
CA ALA A 300 -18.67 0.17 5.14
C ALA A 300 -19.21 0.81 3.84
N PRO A 301 -20.50 0.63 3.52
CA PRO A 301 -21.20 1.39 2.49
C PRO A 301 -21.01 2.89 2.63
N TRP A 302 -20.87 3.58 1.51
CA TRP A 302 -20.60 5.01 1.50
C TRP A 302 -21.70 5.82 2.18
N ASP A 303 -22.98 5.46 1.97
CA ASP A 303 -24.12 6.11 2.61
C ASP A 303 -24.09 5.99 4.14
N LEU A 304 -23.62 4.85 4.67
CA LEU A 304 -23.41 4.68 6.11
C LEU A 304 -22.27 5.58 6.61
N ILE A 305 -21.16 5.67 5.88
CA ILE A 305 -20.02 6.56 6.23
C ILE A 305 -20.50 8.02 6.28
N VAL A 306 -21.29 8.44 5.29
CA VAL A 306 -21.87 9.79 5.24
C VAL A 306 -22.79 10.01 6.44
N LYS A 307 -23.75 9.11 6.68
CA LYS A 307 -24.68 9.19 7.81
C LYS A 307 -23.94 9.33 9.14
N LEU A 308 -23.02 8.42 9.44
CA LEU A 308 -22.25 8.42 10.69
C LEU A 308 -21.39 9.67 10.85
N THR A 309 -20.90 10.22 9.75
CA THR A 309 -20.12 11.47 9.76
C THR A 309 -20.99 12.67 10.10
N LEU A 310 -22.17 12.79 9.48
CA LEU A 310 -23.11 13.88 9.76
C LEU A 310 -23.61 13.84 11.21
N GLU A 311 -23.88 12.65 11.75
CA GLU A 311 -24.31 12.46 13.16
C GLU A 311 -23.23 12.80 14.20
N THR A 312 -21.97 12.98 13.79
CA THR A 312 -20.88 13.37 14.70
C THR A 312 -20.69 14.87 14.82
N GLN A 313 -21.39 15.67 14.00
CA GLN A 313 -21.40 17.11 14.15
C GLN A 313 -22.23 17.51 15.37
N PRO A 314 -21.80 18.53 16.15
CA PRO A 314 -22.68 19.13 17.15
C PRO A 314 -23.96 19.63 16.47
N PRO A 315 -25.12 19.62 17.17
CA PRO A 315 -26.32 20.28 16.66
C PRO A 315 -25.99 21.73 16.29
N ILE A 316 -26.44 22.15 15.10
CA ILE A 316 -26.34 23.54 14.63
C ILE A 316 -27.11 24.46 15.58
#